data_AF-A0A2E9WH94-F1
#
_entry.id   AF-A0A2E9WH94-F1
#
_cell.length_a   1.000
_cell.length_b   1.000
_cell.length_c   1.000
_cell.angle_alpha   90.00
_cell.angle_beta   90.00
_cell.angle_gamma   90.00
#
_symmetry.space_group_name_H-M   'P 1'
#
loop_
_entity.id
_entity.type
_entity.pdbx_description
1 polymer ?
#
loop_
_entity_poly.entity_id
_entity_poly.type
_entity_poly.pdbx_seq_one_letter_code
_entity_poly.pdbx_strand_id
1 'polypeptide(L)'
;LGAMETMYQRGKIQDESMHYEHLKHDGTLPIIGVNTFQNPNAEAFDESSADAFDMELARATPEEKAACLERTTALQQRDMDATNEALARLQSVARSGGNVFEELMETVKVASLGQISNALFEVGGQYRRNM
;
A
#
# COMPACT_ATOMS: atom_id res chain seq x y z
N LEU A 1 0.55 3.35 22.73
CA LEU A 1 1.11 4.32 21.77
C LEU A 1 2.59 4.60 22.04
N GLY A 2 3.01 4.81 23.30
CA GLY A 2 4.43 5.11 23.63
C GLY A 2 5.49 4.16 23.04
N ALA A 3 5.25 2.84 22.98
CA ALA A 3 6.20 1.92 22.33
C ALA A 3 6.33 2.15 20.81
N MET A 4 5.26 2.60 20.14
CA MET A 4 5.32 3.01 18.72
C MET A 4 6.02 4.36 18.55
N GLU A 5 5.88 5.26 19.51
CA GLU A 5 6.61 6.55 19.53
C GLU A 5 8.12 6.34 19.68
N THR A 6 8.54 5.37 20.50
CA THR A 6 9.94 4.96 20.65
C THR A 6 10.40 3.93 19.60
N MET A 7 9.57 3.62 18.60
CA MET A 7 9.86 2.64 17.55
C MET A 7 10.21 1.22 18.03
N TYR A 8 9.82 0.84 19.25
CA TYR A 8 10.24 -0.42 19.86
C TYR A 8 9.82 -1.64 19.02
N GLN A 9 8.54 -1.72 18.63
CA GLN A 9 8.06 -2.87 17.84
C GLN A 9 8.75 -2.92 16.47
N ARG A 10 8.92 -1.76 15.82
CA ARG A 10 9.57 -1.67 14.51
C ARG A 10 11.03 -2.10 14.59
N GLY A 11 11.76 -1.60 15.57
CA GLY A 11 13.15 -1.99 15.82
C GLY A 11 13.27 -3.47 16.11
N LYS A 12 12.41 -4.02 16.97
CA LYS A 12 12.44 -5.44 17.32
C LYS A 12 12.16 -6.35 16.11
N ILE A 13 11.20 -5.99 15.26
CA ILE A 13 10.93 -6.70 14.00
C ILE A 13 12.16 -6.64 13.08
N GLN A 14 12.80 -5.48 12.97
CA GLN A 14 13.99 -5.32 12.14
C GLN A 14 15.17 -6.16 12.67
N ASP A 15 15.42 -6.14 13.98
CA ASP A 15 16.47 -6.92 14.62
C ASP A 15 16.26 -8.43 14.42
N GLU A 16 15.02 -8.91 14.58
CA GLU A 16 14.67 -10.31 14.36
C GLU A 16 14.76 -10.71 12.89
N SER A 17 14.35 -9.82 11.98
CA SER A 17 14.54 -10.01 10.54
C SER A 17 16.01 -10.12 10.18
N MET A 18 16.86 -9.25 10.73
CA MET A 18 18.30 -9.29 10.48
C MET A 18 18.94 -10.54 11.09
N HIS A 19 18.51 -10.97 12.27
CA HIS A 19 18.98 -12.21 12.87
C HIS A 19 18.63 -13.42 12.00
N TYR A 20 17.38 -13.51 11.55
CA TYR A 20 16.94 -14.57 10.64
C TYR A 20 17.75 -14.59 9.34
N GLU A 21 17.94 -13.43 8.70
CA GLU A 21 18.73 -13.35 7.46
C GLU A 21 20.19 -13.73 7.69
N HIS A 22 20.81 -13.35 8.82
CA HIS A 22 22.15 -13.82 9.17
C HIS A 22 22.22 -15.34 9.28
N LEU A 23 21.31 -15.96 10.04
CA LEU A 23 21.28 -17.42 10.21
C LEU A 23 21.03 -18.16 8.89
N LYS A 24 20.22 -17.58 8.01
CA LYS A 24 19.98 -18.09 6.66
C LYS A 24 21.24 -17.96 5.80
N HIS A 25 21.94 -16.84 5.84
CA HIS A 25 23.12 -16.61 5.02
C HIS A 25 24.36 -17.39 5.50
N ASP A 26 24.55 -17.52 6.81
CA ASP A 26 25.68 -18.26 7.40
C ASP A 26 25.47 -19.79 7.41
N GLY A 27 24.25 -20.25 7.14
CA GLY A 27 23.89 -21.67 7.04
C GLY A 27 23.50 -22.32 8.37
N THR A 28 23.53 -21.59 9.48
CA THR A 28 23.10 -22.07 10.81
C THR A 28 21.63 -22.47 10.78
N LEU A 29 20.80 -21.74 10.03
CA LEU A 29 19.42 -22.12 9.74
C LEU A 29 19.38 -22.84 8.38
N PRO A 30 19.20 -24.17 8.34
CA PRO A 30 19.18 -24.91 7.08
C PRO A 30 17.90 -24.63 6.29
N ILE A 31 18.06 -24.14 5.05
CA ILE A 31 16.99 -23.93 4.07
C ILE A 31 17.31 -24.74 2.81
N ILE A 32 16.50 -25.77 2.57
CA ILE A 32 16.64 -26.70 1.45
C ILE A 32 16.51 -25.97 0.11
N GLY A 33 17.46 -26.19 -0.80
CA GLY A 33 17.48 -25.55 -2.11
C GLY A 33 17.95 -24.10 -2.11
N VAL A 34 18.33 -23.56 -0.94
CA VAL A 34 18.87 -22.20 -0.80
C VAL A 34 20.29 -22.23 -0.27
N ASN A 35 20.51 -22.65 0.98
CA ASN A 35 21.85 -22.68 1.60
C ASN A 35 22.36 -24.12 1.86
N THR A 36 21.48 -25.12 1.81
CA THR A 36 21.83 -26.54 1.96
C THR A 36 21.04 -27.39 0.98
N PHE A 37 21.55 -28.58 0.65
CA PHE A 37 20.99 -29.48 -0.38
C PHE A 37 20.71 -28.76 -1.71
N GLN A 38 21.65 -27.91 -2.14
CA GLN A 38 21.55 -27.20 -3.42
C GLN A 38 21.80 -28.18 -4.58
N ASN A 39 21.11 -27.97 -5.70
CA ASN A 39 21.32 -28.75 -6.91
C ASN A 39 22.62 -28.28 -7.61
N PRO A 40 23.66 -29.12 -7.76
CA PRO A 40 24.93 -28.72 -8.40
C PRO A 40 24.79 -28.37 -9.88
N ASN A 41 23.70 -28.80 -10.52
CA ASN A 41 23.37 -28.50 -11.90
C ASN A 41 22.31 -27.39 -12.02
N ALA A 42 22.00 -26.69 -10.92
CA ALA A 42 21.10 -25.54 -11.00
C ALA A 42 21.76 -24.44 -11.83
N GLU A 43 21.02 -23.90 -12.79
CA GLU A 43 21.41 -22.67 -13.46
C GLU A 43 21.40 -21.53 -12.43
N ALA A 44 22.45 -20.70 -12.42
CA ALA A 44 22.50 -19.55 -11.55
C ALA A 44 21.55 -18.49 -12.11
N PHE A 45 20.36 -18.39 -11.53
CA PHE A 45 19.39 -17.39 -11.93
C PHE A 45 19.72 -16.05 -11.27
N ASP A 46 20.31 -15.15 -12.03
CA ASP A 46 20.39 -13.73 -11.65
C ASP A 46 19.16 -12.97 -12.16
N GLU A 47 19.06 -11.69 -11.84
CA GLU A 47 17.93 -10.82 -12.26
C GLU A 47 17.79 -10.77 -13.79
N SER A 48 18.87 -11.02 -14.54
CA SER A 48 18.87 -11.09 -16.01
C SER A 48 18.32 -12.40 -16.56
N SER A 49 18.21 -13.42 -15.72
CA SER A 49 17.68 -14.74 -16.03
C SER A 49 16.18 -14.87 -15.74
N ALA A 50 15.52 -13.79 -15.30
CA ALA A 50 14.09 -13.76 -14.99
C ALA A 50 13.21 -14.11 -16.21
N ASP A 51 13.67 -13.77 -17.42
CA ASP A 51 12.97 -14.06 -18.68
C ASP A 51 13.19 -15.51 -19.16
N ALA A 52 14.08 -16.28 -18.52
CA ALA A 52 14.31 -17.69 -18.85
C ALA A 52 13.23 -18.63 -18.31
N PHE A 53 12.37 -18.13 -17.41
CA PHE A 53 11.23 -18.87 -16.89
C PHE A 53 9.99 -18.59 -17.72
N ASP A 54 9.45 -19.62 -18.38
CA ASP A 54 8.12 -19.59 -18.97
C ASP A 54 7.07 -19.75 -17.85
N MET A 55 6.90 -18.69 -17.07
CA MET A 55 5.90 -18.61 -16.00
C MET A 55 4.95 -17.45 -16.28
N GLU A 56 3.67 -17.78 -16.42
CA GLU A 56 2.63 -16.76 -16.56
C GLU A 56 2.51 -15.92 -15.29
N LEU A 57 2.70 -14.61 -15.43
CA LEU A 57 2.56 -13.67 -14.32
C LEU A 57 1.22 -12.94 -14.43
N ALA A 58 0.42 -12.99 -13.37
CA ALA A 58 -0.77 -12.16 -13.27
C ALA A 58 -0.39 -10.68 -13.14
N ARG A 59 -0.56 -9.91 -14.22
CA ARG A 59 -0.34 -8.45 -14.26
C ARG A 59 -1.53 -7.77 -14.93
N ALA A 60 -1.86 -6.57 -14.47
CA ALA A 60 -2.92 -5.77 -15.08
C ALA A 60 -2.53 -5.35 -16.51
N THR A 61 -3.46 -5.51 -17.45
CA THR A 61 -3.23 -5.14 -18.85
C THR A 61 -3.30 -3.61 -19.05
N PRO A 62 -2.71 -3.07 -20.13
CA PRO A 62 -2.85 -1.65 -20.46
C PRO A 62 -4.30 -1.19 -20.61
N GLU A 63 -5.17 -2.04 -21.15
CA GLU A 63 -6.59 -1.76 -21.38
C GLU A 63 -7.35 -1.65 -20.07
N GLU A 64 -7.08 -2.51 -19.09
CA GLU A 64 -7.68 -2.44 -17.75
C GLU A 64 -7.31 -1.13 -17.05
N LYS A 65 -6.05 -0.68 -17.21
CA LYS A 65 -5.59 0.61 -16.67
C LYS A 65 -6.31 1.79 -17.32
N ALA A 66 -6.43 1.78 -18.65
CA ALA A 66 -7.16 2.81 -19.40
C ALA A 66 -8.64 2.88 -18.97
N ALA A 67 -9.32 1.72 -18.90
CA ALA A 67 -10.71 1.64 -18.46
C ALA A 67 -10.91 2.16 -17.02
N CYS A 68 -9.94 1.94 -16.12
CA CYS A 68 -9.96 2.49 -14.76
C CYS A 68 -9.87 4.03 -14.76
N LEU A 69 -8.99 4.60 -15.57
CA LEU A 69 -8.83 6.05 -15.71
C LEU A 69 -10.08 6.72 -16.28
N GLU A 70 -10.68 6.13 -17.32
CA GLU A 70 -11.92 6.63 -17.93
C GLU A 70 -13.07 6.67 -16.92
N ARG A 71 -13.31 5.55 -16.22
CA ARG A 71 -14.34 5.48 -15.17
C ARG A 71 -14.12 6.49 -14.05
N THR A 72 -12.87 6.66 -13.63
CA THR A 72 -12.52 7.59 -12.55
C THR A 72 -12.73 9.04 -12.99
N THR A 73 -12.30 9.39 -14.20
CA THR A 73 -12.48 10.74 -14.76
C THR A 73 -13.96 11.07 -14.95
N ALA A 74 -14.73 10.11 -15.49
CA ALA A 74 -16.17 10.26 -15.66
C ALA A 74 -16.90 10.49 -14.33
N LEU A 75 -16.53 9.76 -13.27
CA LEU A 75 -17.07 9.99 -11.92
C LEU A 75 -16.75 11.40 -11.42
N GLN A 76 -15.49 11.84 -11.54
CA GLN A 76 -15.04 13.15 -11.07
C GLN A 76 -15.73 14.32 -11.78
N GLN A 77 -16.14 14.15 -13.03
CA GLN A 77 -16.79 15.19 -13.84
C GLN A 77 -18.32 15.16 -13.76
N ARG A 78 -18.93 14.10 -13.19
CA ARG A 78 -20.38 13.88 -13.26
C ARG A 78 -21.20 14.95 -12.52
N ASP A 79 -20.79 15.31 -11.32
CA ASP A 79 -21.50 16.28 -10.47
C ASP A 79 -20.51 16.99 -9.53
N MET A 80 -19.82 17.97 -10.08
CA MET A 80 -18.75 18.69 -9.37
C MET A 80 -19.29 19.49 -8.19
N ASP A 81 -20.49 20.05 -8.31
CA ASP A 81 -21.09 20.88 -7.25
C ASP A 81 -21.47 20.01 -6.05
N ALA A 82 -22.17 18.89 -6.26
CA ALA A 82 -22.50 17.96 -5.19
C ALA A 82 -21.24 17.34 -4.55
N THR A 83 -20.22 17.08 -5.36
CA THR A 83 -18.93 16.57 -4.89
C THR A 83 -18.24 17.58 -3.97
N ASN A 84 -18.13 18.84 -4.38
CA ASN A 84 -17.50 19.89 -3.59
C ASN A 84 -18.25 20.12 -2.26
N GLU A 85 -19.59 20.10 -2.29
CA GLU A 85 -20.41 20.24 -1.10
C GLU A 85 -20.21 19.08 -0.11
N ALA A 86 -20.20 17.83 -0.60
CA ALA A 86 -19.96 16.65 0.22
C ALA A 86 -18.55 16.64 0.84
N LEU A 87 -17.52 17.01 0.06
CA LEU A 87 -16.16 17.11 0.57
C LEU A 87 -16.03 18.20 1.65
N ALA A 88 -16.69 19.35 1.48
CA ALA A 88 -16.70 20.41 2.49
C ALA A 88 -17.40 19.98 3.78
N ARG A 89 -18.52 19.25 3.68
CA ARG A 89 -19.19 18.64 4.85
C ARG A 89 -18.29 17.64 5.56
N LEU A 90 -17.66 16.73 4.82
CA LEU A 90 -16.72 15.75 5.37
C LEU A 90 -15.59 16.43 6.15
N GLN A 91 -15.01 17.50 5.59
CA GLN A 91 -13.99 18.29 6.27
C GLN A 91 -14.51 18.96 7.54
N SER A 92 -15.74 19.50 7.51
CA SER A 92 -16.39 20.11 8.68
C SER A 92 -16.64 19.09 9.80
N VAL A 93 -17.16 17.91 9.46
CA VAL A 93 -17.40 16.81 10.41
C VAL A 93 -16.08 16.36 11.03
N ALA A 94 -15.03 16.19 10.23
CA ALA A 94 -13.70 15.82 10.73
C ALA A 94 -13.12 16.87 11.69
N ARG A 95 -13.24 18.17 11.37
CA ARG A 95 -12.72 19.27 12.22
C ARG A 95 -13.51 19.43 13.52
N SER A 96 -14.80 19.15 13.50
CA SER A 96 -15.68 19.26 14.68
C SER A 96 -15.63 18.03 15.59
N GLY A 97 -14.89 16.98 15.21
CA GLY A 97 -14.83 15.72 15.96
C GLY A 97 -16.10 14.87 15.85
N GLY A 98 -16.91 15.08 14.81
CA GLY A 98 -18.10 14.30 14.53
C GLY A 98 -17.78 12.90 13.97
N ASN A 99 -18.84 12.13 13.70
CA ASN A 99 -18.69 10.78 13.13
C ASN A 99 -18.30 10.85 11.63
N VAL A 100 -16.99 10.81 11.37
CA VAL A 100 -16.46 10.86 9.99
C VAL A 100 -16.98 9.71 9.13
N PHE A 101 -17.16 8.51 9.70
CA PHE A 101 -17.61 7.35 8.93
C PHE A 101 -19.05 7.50 8.44
N GLU A 102 -19.91 8.16 9.21
CA GLU A 102 -21.29 8.47 8.81
C GLU A 102 -21.33 9.41 7.60
N GLU A 103 -20.57 10.51 7.61
CA GLU A 103 -20.49 11.42 6.46
C GLU A 103 -19.79 10.78 5.26
N LEU A 104 -18.86 9.82 5.49
CA LEU A 104 -18.26 9.05 4.41
C LEU A 104 -19.30 8.25 3.63
N MET A 105 -20.34 7.70 4.27
CA MET A 105 -21.40 6.95 3.58
C MET A 105 -22.14 7.80 2.53
N GLU A 106 -22.25 9.10 2.77
CA GLU A 106 -22.82 10.06 1.82
C GLU A 106 -21.80 10.53 0.78
N THR A 107 -20.58 10.82 1.22
CA THR A 107 -19.52 11.37 0.35
C THR A 107 -19.12 10.39 -0.76
N VAL A 108 -19.05 9.09 -0.49
CA VAL A 108 -18.65 8.07 -1.48
C VAL A 108 -19.64 7.90 -2.64
N LYS A 109 -20.86 8.42 -2.53
CA LYS A 109 -21.86 8.37 -3.61
C LYS A 109 -21.51 9.31 -4.77
N VAL A 110 -20.72 10.34 -4.49
CA VAL A 110 -20.39 11.42 -5.45
C VAL A 110 -18.89 11.62 -5.64
N ALA A 111 -18.05 11.35 -4.63
CA ALA A 111 -16.62 11.58 -4.68
C ALA A 111 -15.81 10.28 -4.87
N SER A 112 -14.69 10.39 -5.59
CA SER A 112 -13.70 9.31 -5.72
C SER A 112 -12.85 9.16 -4.45
N LEU A 113 -12.24 7.97 -4.26
CA LEU A 113 -11.33 7.69 -3.14
C LEU A 113 -10.19 8.73 -3.01
N GLY A 114 -9.62 9.17 -4.13
CA GLY A 114 -8.57 10.18 -4.16
C GLY A 114 -9.03 11.55 -3.68
N GLN A 115 -10.22 11.99 -4.11
CA GLN A 115 -10.82 13.26 -3.66
C GLN A 115 -11.09 13.24 -2.16
N ILE A 116 -11.66 12.14 -1.64
CA ILE A 116 -11.92 11.95 -0.21
C ILE A 116 -10.62 11.98 0.60
N SER A 117 -9.62 11.21 0.17
CA SER A 117 -8.34 11.12 0.89
C SER A 117 -7.64 12.48 0.95
N ASN A 118 -7.60 13.21 -0.16
CA ASN A 118 -7.01 14.55 -0.22
C ASN A 118 -7.78 15.55 0.68
N ALA A 119 -9.11 15.55 0.64
CA ALA A 119 -9.91 16.41 1.50
C ALA A 119 -9.66 16.13 2.99
N LEU A 120 -9.49 14.86 3.38
CA LEU A 120 -9.14 14.49 4.75
C LEU A 120 -7.68 14.85 5.11
N PHE A 121 -6.74 14.80 4.17
CA PHE A 121 -5.35 15.25 4.43
C PHE A 121 -5.27 16.73 4.76
N GLU A 122 -6.12 17.57 4.17
CA GLU A 122 -6.16 19.02 4.44
C GLU A 122 -6.62 19.36 5.87
N VAL A 123 -7.30 18.43 6.56
CA VAL A 123 -7.88 18.67 7.89
C VAL A 123 -7.34 17.76 8.99
N GLY A 124 -6.93 16.53 8.65
CA GLY A 124 -6.38 15.53 9.57
C GLY A 124 -4.85 15.38 9.47
N GLY A 125 -4.22 16.04 8.49
CA GLY A 125 -2.81 15.88 8.20
C GLY A 125 -2.50 14.57 7.48
N GLN A 126 -1.23 14.40 7.13
CA GLN A 126 -0.73 13.18 6.49
C GLN A 126 0.13 12.40 7.49
N TYR A 127 0.11 11.08 7.37
CA TYR A 127 1.03 10.25 8.15
C TYR A 127 2.48 10.64 7.83
N ARG A 128 3.19 11.13 8.84
CA ARG A 128 4.63 11.39 8.73
C ARG A 128 5.37 10.12 9.10
N ARG A 129 6.20 9.61 8.20
CA ARG A 129 7.14 8.53 8.52
C ARG A 129 8.09 9.04 9.59
N ASN A 130 8.01 8.45 10.77
CA ASN A 130 9.06 8.56 11.77
C ASN A 130 10.23 7.67 11.30
N MET A 131 11.40 8.29 11.15
CA MET A 131 12.66 7.61 10.85
C MET A 131 13.36 7.31 12.15
#